data_AF-A0A943GQ90-F1
#
_entry.id   AF-A0A943GQ90-F1
#
_cell.length_a   1.000
_cell.length_b   1.000
_cell.length_c   1.000
_cell.angle_alpha   90.00
_cell.angle_beta   90.00
_cell.angle_gamma   90.00
#
_symmetry.space_group_name_H-M   'P 1'
#
loop_
_entity.id
_entity.type
_entity.pdbx_description
1 polymer ?
#
loop_
_entity_poly.entity_id
_entity_poly.type
_entity_poly.pdbx_seq_one_letter_code
_entity_poly.pdbx_strand_id
1 'polypeptide(L)'
;MFEFLTRRHAVPAETPLSEVRFTREDLFVLLGGFDTGMFANGPYSTDLSAIERYGAGPWRRDMAARLSPTGLVDAEGTPSDELAEALSPLNKPGIVIDDGSSPQSAQERDSRTVSAVFYKGSGAVIRRLPGRRSGFAVIPLDSEENWDASFRNLIDCPPLDPSWKGSTVYGPEDRALGDAMLRGDEAGLRAVCRYGGDVDALCEFSVALASNSGMLRGMREFIVADYRGSNFDTSLGFSIPQASAPSCWVKTARVFPTCGVVLNGMKVPNSEDPDGYIGYSAIDFCNSGTLIDALFRFHPRPEGL
;
A
#
# COMPACT_ATOMS: atom_id res chain seq x y z
N MET A 1 -7.40 66.40 -4.65
CA MET A 1 -7.57 65.23 -5.55
C MET A 1 -6.64 64.16 -5.00
N PHE A 2 -7.16 63.20 -4.26
CA PHE A 2 -6.38 62.10 -3.68
C PHE A 2 -6.66 60.85 -4.51
N GLU A 3 -5.66 60.38 -5.24
CA GLU A 3 -5.70 59.08 -5.91
C GLU A 3 -5.61 57.98 -4.85
N PHE A 4 -6.70 57.22 -4.69
CA PHE A 4 -6.70 55.99 -3.93
C PHE A 4 -5.88 54.95 -4.68
N LEU A 5 -4.69 54.67 -4.19
CA LEU A 5 -3.93 53.46 -4.53
C LEU A 5 -4.77 52.24 -4.13
N THR A 6 -5.40 51.61 -5.11
CA THR A 6 -5.97 50.28 -4.97
C THR A 6 -4.81 49.33 -4.64
N ARG A 7 -4.76 48.87 -3.38
CA ARG A 7 -3.96 47.70 -3.01
C ARG A 7 -4.40 46.56 -3.92
N ARG A 8 -3.58 46.23 -4.92
CA ARG A 8 -3.60 44.90 -5.53
C ARG A 8 -3.44 43.93 -4.36
N HIS A 9 -4.52 43.24 -3.99
CA HIS A 9 -4.42 42.01 -3.23
C HIS A 9 -3.55 41.10 -4.10
N ALA A 10 -2.27 41.00 -3.75
CA ALA A 10 -1.45 39.92 -4.26
C ALA A 10 -2.19 38.65 -3.84
N VAL A 11 -2.70 37.90 -4.82
CA VAL A 11 -3.15 36.53 -4.61
C VAL A 11 -1.99 35.85 -3.89
N PRO A 12 -2.18 35.31 -2.67
CA PRO A 12 -1.11 34.59 -1.98
C PRO A 12 -0.57 33.54 -2.95
N ALA A 13 0.75 33.45 -3.09
CA ALA A 13 1.35 32.41 -3.91
C ALA A 13 0.83 31.05 -3.41
N GLU A 14 0.13 30.33 -4.28
CA GLU A 14 -0.40 28.99 -3.98
C GLU A 14 0.77 28.12 -3.50
N THR A 15 0.61 27.50 -2.32
CA THR A 15 1.65 26.61 -1.80
C THR A 15 1.54 25.30 -2.57
N PRO A 16 2.62 24.81 -3.22
CA PRO A 16 2.57 23.56 -3.98
C PRO A 16 2.11 22.39 -3.10
N LEU A 17 1.32 21.47 -3.66
CA LEU A 17 0.85 20.27 -2.95
C LEU A 17 2.00 19.50 -2.28
N SER A 18 3.17 19.44 -2.93
CA SER A 18 4.37 18.77 -2.42
C SER A 18 4.92 19.35 -1.11
N GLU A 19 4.58 20.59 -0.77
CA GLU A 19 5.00 21.26 0.46
C GLU A 19 3.94 21.20 1.56
N VAL A 20 2.71 20.79 1.21
CA VAL A 20 1.60 20.73 2.15
C VAL A 20 1.65 19.46 2.98
N ARG A 21 1.27 19.64 4.24
CA ARG A 21 1.40 18.62 5.26
C ARG A 21 0.06 18.37 5.92
N PHE A 22 -0.45 17.16 5.73
CA PHE A 22 -1.76 16.73 6.18
C PHE A 22 -1.69 16.01 7.52
N THR A 23 -2.70 16.19 8.35
CA THR A 23 -2.98 15.33 9.51
C THR A 23 -3.88 14.16 9.10
N ARG A 24 -4.17 13.25 10.03
CA ARG A 24 -5.09 12.12 9.77
C ARG A 24 -6.52 12.62 9.59
N GLU A 25 -6.90 13.59 10.42
CA GLU A 25 -8.20 14.24 10.43
C GLU A 25 -8.43 15.01 9.13
N ASP A 26 -7.40 15.68 8.60
CA ASP A 26 -7.48 16.33 7.28
C ASP A 26 -7.84 15.33 6.20
N LEU A 27 -7.06 14.25 6.10
CA LEU A 27 -7.26 13.23 5.09
C LEU A 27 -8.62 12.56 5.28
N PHE A 28 -9.09 12.41 6.53
CA PHE A 28 -10.39 11.81 6.80
C PHE A 28 -11.52 12.69 6.26
N VAL A 29 -11.44 14.00 6.51
CA VAL A 29 -12.42 14.98 6.03
C VAL A 29 -12.38 15.10 4.51
N LEU A 30 -11.18 15.20 3.92
CA LEU A 30 -10.98 15.40 2.48
C LEU A 30 -11.40 14.17 1.67
N LEU A 31 -11.13 12.96 2.17
CA LEU A 31 -11.54 11.71 1.53
C LEU A 31 -12.99 11.33 1.84
N GLY A 32 -13.63 11.95 2.83
CA GLY A 32 -14.96 11.59 3.29
C GLY A 32 -15.01 10.24 4.02
N GLY A 33 -13.91 9.85 4.68
CA GLY A 33 -13.77 8.57 5.39
C GLY A 33 -12.34 8.08 5.44
N PHE A 34 -12.18 6.76 5.57
CA PHE A 34 -10.88 6.11 5.59
C PHE A 34 -10.24 6.04 4.19
N ASP A 35 -8.92 6.13 4.15
CA ASP A 35 -8.09 5.84 3.00
C ASP A 35 -8.08 4.33 2.77
N THR A 36 -7.92 3.92 1.50
CA THR A 36 -8.12 2.52 1.09
C THR A 36 -7.13 1.57 1.75
N GLY A 37 -5.90 2.03 1.99
CA GLY A 37 -4.89 1.27 2.74
C GLY A 37 -5.07 1.34 4.25
N MET A 38 -6.00 2.16 4.76
CA MET A 38 -6.17 2.45 6.18
C MET A 38 -4.83 2.85 6.84
N PHE A 39 -4.03 3.65 6.13
CA PHE A 39 -2.67 4.03 6.54
C PHE A 39 -2.62 5.33 7.33
N ALA A 40 -3.18 6.40 6.79
CA ALA A 40 -3.27 7.66 7.52
C ALA A 40 -4.45 7.59 8.49
N ASN A 41 -5.62 7.20 8.01
CA ASN A 41 -6.88 7.22 8.74
C ASN A 41 -7.57 5.86 8.62
N GLY A 42 -7.11 4.91 9.43
CA GLY A 42 -7.76 3.62 9.66
C GLY A 42 -8.53 3.61 10.99
N PRO A 43 -9.17 2.48 11.32
CA PRO A 43 -9.92 2.30 12.57
C PRO A 43 -9.03 2.42 13.82
N TYR A 44 -7.75 2.06 13.74
CA TYR A 44 -6.80 2.16 14.86
C TYR A 44 -6.10 3.52 14.97
N SER A 45 -6.19 4.37 13.95
CA SER A 45 -5.52 5.67 13.93
C SER A 45 -6.47 6.87 13.99
N THR A 46 -7.77 6.63 13.93
CA THR A 46 -8.84 7.64 13.95
C THR A 46 -9.60 7.59 15.26
N ASP A 47 -9.86 8.74 15.89
CA ASP A 47 -10.72 8.80 17.08
C ASP A 47 -12.20 8.70 16.69
N LEU A 48 -12.67 7.46 16.53
CA LEU A 48 -14.07 7.16 16.22
C LEU A 48 -15.02 7.68 17.28
N SER A 49 -14.60 7.74 18.55
CA SER A 49 -15.44 8.24 19.63
C SER A 49 -15.71 9.74 19.52
N ALA A 50 -14.75 10.51 19.00
CA ALA A 50 -14.94 11.92 18.69
C ALA A 50 -15.89 12.12 17.52
N ILE A 51 -15.79 11.30 16.46
CA ILE A 51 -16.70 11.33 15.31
C ILE A 51 -18.14 11.03 15.76
N GLU A 52 -18.35 10.01 16.57
CA GLU A 52 -19.69 9.65 17.07
C GLU A 52 -20.34 10.78 17.87
N ARG A 53 -19.55 11.52 18.67
CA ARG A 53 -20.07 12.59 19.55
C ARG A 53 -20.27 13.92 18.83
N TYR A 54 -19.37 14.28 17.91
CA TYR A 54 -19.27 15.63 17.37
C TYR A 54 -19.35 15.69 15.84
N GLY A 55 -19.37 14.55 15.16
CA GLY A 55 -19.16 14.43 13.73
C GLY A 55 -17.76 14.89 13.30
N ALA A 56 -17.54 14.95 11.98
CA ALA A 56 -16.30 15.47 11.40
C ALA A 56 -16.28 17.01 11.26
N GLY A 57 -17.34 17.70 11.74
CA GLY A 57 -17.50 19.15 11.60
C GLY A 57 -16.38 19.98 12.24
N PRO A 58 -15.96 19.69 13.49
CA PRO A 58 -14.80 20.34 14.09
C PRO A 58 -13.53 20.19 13.27
N TRP A 59 -13.22 18.96 12.83
CA TRP A 59 -12.04 18.69 12.00
C TRP A 59 -12.09 19.43 10.67
N ARG A 60 -13.26 19.51 10.02
CA ARG A 60 -13.43 20.27 8.78
C ARG A 60 -13.11 21.75 8.96
N ARG A 61 -13.57 22.36 10.06
CA ARG A 61 -13.26 23.78 10.36
C ARG A 61 -11.78 24.00 10.63
N ASP A 62 -11.16 23.13 11.42
CA ASP A 62 -9.73 23.24 11.75
C ASP A 62 -8.85 23.04 10.52
N MET A 63 -9.20 22.07 9.67
CA MET A 63 -8.55 21.83 8.38
C MET A 63 -8.71 23.04 7.45
N ALA A 64 -9.93 23.58 7.27
CA ALA A 64 -10.17 24.73 6.39
C ALA A 64 -9.40 25.98 6.87
N ALA A 65 -9.38 26.25 8.18
CA ALA A 65 -8.62 27.36 8.75
C ALA A 65 -7.10 27.25 8.50
N ARG A 66 -6.56 26.02 8.47
CA ARG A 66 -5.12 25.79 8.26
C ARG A 66 -4.73 25.70 6.78
N LEU A 67 -5.58 25.11 5.93
CA LEU A 67 -5.27 24.85 4.53
C LEU A 67 -5.80 25.92 3.58
N SER A 68 -6.79 26.73 3.96
CA SER A 68 -7.25 27.81 3.07
C SER A 68 -6.17 28.83 2.67
N PRO A 69 -5.19 29.20 3.53
CA PRO A 69 -4.11 30.07 3.10
C PRO A 69 -3.19 29.47 2.03
N THR A 70 -3.24 28.15 1.81
CA THR A 70 -2.42 27.48 0.78
C THR A 70 -3.04 27.55 -0.61
N GLY A 71 -4.34 27.87 -0.70
CA GLY A 71 -5.13 27.82 -1.94
C GLY A 71 -5.64 26.42 -2.32
N LEU A 72 -5.25 25.37 -1.60
CA LEU A 72 -5.64 24.00 -1.93
C LEU A 72 -7.05 23.63 -1.44
N VAL A 73 -7.61 24.44 -0.53
CA VAL A 73 -8.93 24.27 0.05
C VAL A 73 -9.59 25.64 0.19
N ASP A 74 -10.90 25.74 0.00
CA ASP A 74 -11.65 26.97 0.27
C ASP A 74 -11.93 27.20 1.77
N ALA A 75 -12.69 28.25 2.11
CA ALA A 75 -13.02 28.59 3.49
C ALA A 75 -13.99 27.58 4.15
N GLU A 76 -14.74 26.84 3.33
CA GLU A 76 -15.73 25.84 3.73
C GLU A 76 -15.12 24.44 3.88
N GLY A 77 -13.89 24.24 3.41
CA GLY A 77 -13.19 22.97 3.46
C GLY A 77 -13.35 22.13 2.19
N THR A 78 -13.70 22.72 1.06
CA THR A 78 -13.77 22.07 -0.26
C THR A 78 -12.39 22.06 -0.91
N PRO A 79 -11.87 20.92 -1.39
CA PRO A 79 -10.59 20.88 -2.09
C PRO A 79 -10.65 21.61 -3.44
N SER A 80 -9.53 22.20 -3.84
CA SER A 80 -9.25 22.63 -5.22
C SER A 80 -9.24 21.45 -6.18
N ASP A 81 -9.35 21.71 -7.48
CA ASP A 81 -9.32 20.66 -8.51
C ASP A 81 -8.03 19.84 -8.46
N GLU A 82 -6.88 20.49 -8.28
CA GLU A 82 -5.57 19.82 -8.13
C GLU A 82 -5.57 18.84 -6.96
N LEU A 83 -6.03 19.29 -5.78
CA LEU A 83 -6.07 18.44 -4.59
C LEU A 83 -7.11 17.32 -4.75
N ALA A 84 -8.27 17.62 -5.32
CA ALA A 84 -9.33 16.63 -5.55
C ALA A 84 -8.86 15.51 -6.50
N GLU A 85 -8.13 15.87 -7.56
CA GLU A 85 -7.54 14.91 -8.50
C GLU A 85 -6.48 14.04 -7.80
N ALA A 86 -5.56 14.65 -7.05
CA ALA A 86 -4.52 13.93 -6.31
C ALA A 86 -5.08 12.96 -5.25
N LEU A 87 -6.19 13.32 -4.61
CA LEU A 87 -6.86 12.50 -3.61
C LEU A 87 -7.74 11.39 -4.21
N SER A 88 -8.20 11.58 -5.45
CA SER A 88 -9.26 10.77 -6.07
C SER A 88 -9.05 9.25 -5.94
N PRO A 89 -7.84 8.69 -6.17
CA PRO A 89 -7.62 7.25 -6.06
C PRO A 89 -7.65 6.73 -4.62
N LEU A 90 -7.32 7.56 -3.63
CA LEU A 90 -6.98 7.13 -2.27
C LEU A 90 -8.17 6.56 -1.47
N ASN A 91 -9.40 6.83 -1.88
CA ASN A 91 -10.62 6.27 -1.28
C ASN A 91 -11.52 5.62 -2.34
N LYS A 92 -10.93 4.70 -3.11
CA LYS A 92 -11.60 3.96 -4.19
C LYS A 92 -11.26 2.48 -4.15
N PRO A 93 -12.16 1.60 -4.62
CA PRO A 93 -11.92 0.16 -4.70
C PRO A 93 -10.92 -0.18 -5.83
N GLY A 94 -9.65 0.13 -5.59
CA GLY A 94 -8.50 -0.14 -6.46
C GLY A 94 -7.56 -1.19 -5.88
N ILE A 95 -6.31 -1.22 -6.37
CA ILE A 95 -5.24 -2.02 -5.77
C ILE A 95 -4.44 -1.13 -4.82
N VAL A 96 -4.16 -1.63 -3.62
CA VAL A 96 -3.32 -0.99 -2.62
C VAL A 96 -1.99 -1.72 -2.50
N ILE A 97 -0.90 -0.97 -2.37
CA ILE A 97 0.42 -1.46 -1.98
C ILE A 97 0.88 -0.68 -0.75
N ASP A 98 1.07 -1.39 0.36
CA ASP A 98 1.69 -0.88 1.59
C ASP A 98 3.13 -1.41 1.71
N ASP A 99 4.08 -0.55 2.10
CA ASP A 99 5.51 -0.90 2.27
C ASP A 99 5.86 -1.53 3.64
N GLY A 100 4.87 -2.12 4.30
CA GLY A 100 5.02 -2.73 5.61
C GLY A 100 3.71 -3.29 6.14
N SER A 101 3.76 -3.84 7.35
CA SER A 101 2.60 -4.45 8.00
C SER A 101 1.75 -3.41 8.72
N SER A 102 0.43 -3.53 8.56
CA SER A 102 -0.57 -2.80 9.34
C SER A 102 -0.58 -3.25 10.79
N PRO A 103 -0.81 -2.34 11.75
CA PRO A 103 -0.90 -2.69 13.17
C PRO A 103 -2.07 -3.64 13.41
N GLN A 104 -1.86 -4.68 14.23
CA GLN A 104 -2.89 -5.65 14.64
C GLN A 104 -3.58 -5.26 15.95
N SER A 105 -3.11 -4.21 16.62
CA SER A 105 -3.70 -3.67 17.84
C SER A 105 -3.41 -2.17 17.97
N ALA A 106 -4.19 -1.48 18.81
CA ALA A 106 -4.04 -0.03 19.04
C ALA A 106 -2.69 0.35 19.68
N GLN A 107 -2.02 -0.60 20.34
CA GLN A 107 -0.72 -0.40 21.00
C GLN A 107 0.46 -0.65 20.05
N GLU A 108 0.22 -1.27 18.91
CA GLU A 108 1.27 -1.59 17.95
C GLU A 108 1.62 -0.37 17.10
N ARG A 109 2.92 -0.15 16.90
CA ARG A 109 3.40 0.91 16.04
C ARG A 109 3.22 0.49 14.59
N ASP A 110 2.47 1.29 13.83
CA ASP A 110 2.38 1.13 12.39
C ASP A 110 3.76 1.28 11.71
N SER A 111 4.22 0.19 11.10
CA SER A 111 5.53 0.05 10.47
C SER A 111 5.60 0.66 9.07
N ARG A 112 4.44 0.86 8.43
CA ARG A 112 4.34 1.42 7.09
C ARG A 112 4.84 2.85 7.06
N THR A 113 5.49 3.21 5.95
CA THR A 113 5.91 4.58 5.64
C THR A 113 5.24 5.12 4.39
N VAL A 114 4.76 4.24 3.51
CA VAL A 114 4.12 4.55 2.23
C VAL A 114 2.93 3.61 2.01
N SER A 115 1.82 4.19 1.56
CA SER A 115 0.66 3.45 1.03
C SER A 115 0.27 4.03 -0.33
N ALA A 116 0.26 3.19 -1.36
CA ALA A 116 -0.08 3.56 -2.73
C ALA A 116 -1.42 2.95 -3.14
N VAL A 117 -2.27 3.71 -3.83
CA VAL A 117 -3.55 3.23 -4.35
C VAL A 117 -3.63 3.48 -5.86
N PHE A 118 -4.00 2.44 -6.61
CA PHE A 118 -4.12 2.45 -8.06
C PHE A 118 -5.56 2.15 -8.48
N TYR A 119 -6.19 3.09 -9.17
CA TYR A 119 -7.60 2.99 -9.54
C TYR A 119 -7.87 3.65 -10.89
N LYS A 120 -8.38 2.87 -11.85
CA LYS A 120 -8.83 3.32 -13.19
C LYS A 120 -7.82 4.24 -13.91
N GLY A 121 -6.55 3.86 -13.90
CA GLY A 121 -5.47 4.59 -14.57
C GLY A 121 -4.95 5.83 -13.84
N SER A 122 -5.38 6.03 -12.59
CA SER A 122 -4.79 7.01 -11.69
C SER A 122 -4.11 6.31 -10.52
N GLY A 123 -2.98 6.85 -10.08
CA GLY A 123 -2.23 6.38 -8.92
C GLY A 123 -1.98 7.53 -7.95
N ALA A 124 -2.08 7.27 -6.66
CA ALA A 124 -1.74 8.25 -5.62
C ALA A 124 -1.12 7.56 -4.40
N VAL A 125 -0.28 8.29 -3.69
CA VAL A 125 0.46 7.80 -2.54
C VAL A 125 0.22 8.69 -1.33
N ILE A 126 -0.02 8.05 -0.18
CA ILE A 126 0.12 8.67 1.13
C ILE A 126 1.50 8.29 1.68
N ARG A 127 2.33 9.31 1.96
CA ARG A 127 3.65 9.12 2.57
C ARG A 127 3.70 9.71 3.96
N ARG A 128 4.16 8.93 4.93
CA ARG A 128 4.45 9.41 6.28
C ARG A 128 5.71 10.27 6.26
N LEU A 129 5.58 11.51 6.72
CA LEU A 129 6.68 12.47 6.81
C LEU A 129 7.34 12.37 8.20
N PRO A 130 8.70 12.32 8.27
CA PRO A 130 9.42 12.21 9.53
C PRO A 130 9.40 13.53 10.33
N GLY A 131 9.87 13.47 11.58
CA GLY A 131 10.17 14.64 12.40
C GLY A 131 9.10 15.02 13.45
N ARG A 132 9.39 16.12 14.17
CA ARG A 132 8.69 16.55 15.40
C ARG A 132 7.25 17.04 15.16
N ARG A 133 6.93 17.48 13.94
CA ARG A 133 5.59 17.79 13.48
C ARG A 133 5.18 16.67 12.52
N SER A 134 4.89 15.48 13.03
CA SER A 134 4.59 14.25 12.26
C SER A 134 3.21 14.30 11.56
N GLY A 135 2.96 13.49 10.54
CA GLY A 135 1.82 13.60 9.58
C GLY A 135 2.22 13.21 8.15
N PHE A 136 1.45 13.60 7.13
CA PHE A 136 1.44 12.95 5.82
C PHE A 136 1.59 13.91 4.63
N ALA A 137 2.18 13.41 3.56
CA ALA A 137 2.13 14.01 2.23
C ALA A 137 1.23 13.17 1.31
N VAL A 138 0.53 13.83 0.40
CA VAL A 138 -0.19 13.21 -0.71
C VAL A 138 0.62 13.45 -1.97
N ILE A 139 0.94 12.38 -2.69
CA ILE A 139 1.80 12.42 -3.87
C ILE A 139 1.03 11.74 -5.01
N PRO A 140 0.49 12.49 -5.98
CA PRO A 140 -0.04 11.87 -7.19
C PRO A 140 1.09 11.16 -7.93
N LEU A 141 0.82 9.97 -8.44
CA LEU A 141 1.75 9.28 -9.33
C LEU A 141 1.55 9.77 -10.76
N ASP A 142 2.60 9.67 -11.56
CA ASP A 142 2.58 9.97 -12.98
C ASP A 142 1.70 8.98 -13.77
N SER A 143 1.84 8.97 -15.10
CA SER A 143 1.19 7.99 -15.98
C SER A 143 1.48 6.54 -15.58
N GLU A 144 0.60 5.61 -15.98
CA GLU A 144 0.73 4.17 -15.66
C GLU A 144 2.12 3.60 -15.98
N GLU A 145 2.71 4.01 -17.10
CA GLU A 145 4.04 3.60 -17.56
C GLU A 145 5.18 3.97 -16.58
N ASN A 146 4.96 4.99 -15.75
CA ASN A 146 5.95 5.52 -14.80
C ASN A 146 5.66 5.14 -13.35
N TRP A 147 4.53 4.47 -13.07
CA TRP A 147 4.13 4.12 -11.71
C TRP A 147 5.23 3.37 -10.95
N ASP A 148 5.88 2.41 -11.59
CA ASP A 148 6.93 1.61 -10.95
C ASP A 148 8.11 2.48 -10.52
N ALA A 149 8.61 3.33 -11.41
CA ALA A 149 9.74 4.21 -11.11
C ALA A 149 9.38 5.21 -10.01
N SER A 150 8.22 5.84 -10.10
CA SER A 150 7.76 6.83 -9.13
C SER A 150 7.52 6.19 -7.75
N PHE A 151 6.89 5.01 -7.69
CA PHE A 151 6.70 4.28 -6.44
C PHE A 151 8.03 3.84 -5.82
N ARG A 152 8.92 3.21 -6.59
CA ARG A 152 10.23 2.74 -6.10
C ARG A 152 11.09 3.87 -5.55
N ASN A 153 11.07 5.04 -6.17
CA ASN A 153 11.79 6.22 -5.68
C ASN A 153 11.27 6.68 -4.30
N LEU A 154 9.98 6.52 -4.02
CA LEU A 154 9.39 6.91 -2.72
C LEU A 154 9.81 6.00 -1.57
N ILE A 155 9.99 4.70 -1.86
CA ILE A 155 10.36 3.66 -0.87
C ILE A 155 11.85 3.28 -0.91
N ASP A 156 12.66 3.99 -1.69
CA ASP A 156 14.09 3.69 -1.90
C ASP A 156 14.33 2.21 -2.21
N CYS A 157 13.59 1.71 -3.20
CA CYS A 157 13.67 0.32 -3.65
C CYS A 157 14.36 0.24 -5.02
N PRO A 158 15.43 -0.56 -5.16
CA PRO A 158 16.05 -0.77 -6.46
C PRO A 158 15.09 -1.49 -7.43
N PRO A 159 15.33 -1.39 -8.74
CA PRO A 159 14.56 -2.16 -9.71
C PRO A 159 14.67 -3.66 -9.46
N LEU A 160 13.61 -4.38 -9.80
CA LEU A 160 13.56 -5.83 -9.75
C LEU A 160 14.43 -6.41 -10.87
N ASP A 161 15.39 -7.28 -10.54
CA ASP A 161 16.27 -7.93 -11.50
C ASP A 161 15.52 -9.05 -12.27
N PRO A 162 15.33 -8.95 -13.59
CA PRO A 162 14.59 -9.94 -14.38
C PRO A 162 15.49 -11.08 -14.88
N SER A 163 16.48 -11.52 -14.10
CA SER A 163 17.54 -12.44 -14.55
C SER A 163 17.13 -13.92 -14.56
N TRP A 164 16.03 -14.28 -13.88
CA TRP A 164 15.60 -15.66 -13.81
C TRP A 164 14.84 -16.10 -15.05
N LYS A 165 14.76 -17.42 -15.25
CA LYS A 165 13.98 -18.05 -16.34
C LYS A 165 12.92 -19.02 -15.82
N GLY A 166 12.88 -19.25 -14.51
CA GLY A 166 11.99 -20.23 -13.88
C GLY A 166 10.55 -19.75 -13.76
N SER A 167 9.62 -20.70 -13.75
CA SER A 167 8.20 -20.48 -13.44
C SER A 167 7.94 -20.43 -11.92
N THR A 168 6.80 -19.89 -11.52
CA THR A 168 6.37 -19.80 -10.11
C THR A 168 6.36 -21.17 -9.42
N VAL A 169 7.01 -21.27 -8.26
CA VAL A 169 7.01 -22.45 -7.39
C VAL A 169 5.96 -22.28 -6.30
N TYR A 170 5.19 -23.33 -6.00
CA TYR A 170 4.19 -23.30 -4.94
C TYR A 170 4.58 -24.21 -3.78
N GLY A 171 4.19 -23.81 -2.57
CA GLY A 171 4.41 -24.57 -1.35
C GLY A 171 3.43 -24.16 -0.24
N PRO A 172 3.46 -24.85 0.91
CA PRO A 172 2.67 -24.45 2.06
C PRO A 172 3.16 -23.11 2.62
N GLU A 173 2.25 -22.29 3.18
CA GLU A 173 2.63 -21.14 4.01
C GLU A 173 2.99 -21.65 5.41
N ASP A 174 4.17 -22.28 5.51
CA ASP A 174 4.69 -22.85 6.75
C ASP A 174 6.03 -22.20 7.12
N ARG A 175 6.24 -22.02 8.42
CA ARG A 175 7.55 -21.69 8.99
C ARG A 175 8.64 -22.64 8.52
N ALA A 176 8.33 -23.92 8.31
CA ALA A 176 9.27 -24.91 7.79
C ALA A 176 9.86 -24.52 6.42
N LEU A 177 9.06 -23.94 5.53
CA LEU A 177 9.51 -23.45 4.22
C LEU A 177 10.51 -22.31 4.39
N GLY A 178 10.16 -21.29 5.18
CA GLY A 178 11.05 -20.16 5.45
C GLY A 178 12.37 -20.58 6.12
N ASP A 179 12.28 -21.48 7.09
CA ASP A 179 13.44 -22.04 7.78
C ASP A 179 14.34 -22.87 6.84
N ALA A 180 13.77 -23.65 5.92
CA ALA A 180 14.52 -24.38 4.91
C ALA A 180 15.23 -23.44 3.93
N MET A 181 14.55 -22.36 3.51
CA MET A 181 15.14 -21.32 2.66
C MET A 181 16.31 -20.60 3.32
N LEU A 182 16.18 -20.25 4.61
CA LEU A 182 17.25 -19.56 5.34
C LEU A 182 18.47 -20.45 5.60
N ARG A 183 18.30 -21.77 5.59
CA ARG A 183 19.38 -22.75 5.82
C ARG A 183 20.02 -23.29 4.54
N GLY A 184 19.48 -23.00 3.36
CA GLY A 184 19.95 -23.67 2.15
C GLY A 184 19.55 -25.15 2.09
N ASP A 185 18.49 -25.56 2.79
CA ASP A 185 18.09 -26.98 2.91
C ASP A 185 17.34 -27.46 1.67
N GLU A 186 18.09 -27.85 0.63
CA GLU A 186 17.52 -28.30 -0.64
C GLU A 186 16.58 -29.51 -0.48
N ALA A 187 16.93 -30.47 0.37
CA ALA A 187 16.12 -31.66 0.60
C ALA A 187 14.77 -31.28 1.25
N GLY A 188 14.80 -30.39 2.23
CA GLY A 188 13.60 -29.82 2.84
C GLY A 188 12.72 -29.08 1.84
N LEU A 189 13.32 -28.22 1.00
CA LEU A 189 12.60 -27.46 -0.02
C LEU A 189 11.91 -28.36 -1.05
N ARG A 190 12.62 -29.35 -1.59
CA ARG A 190 12.03 -30.34 -2.53
C ARG A 190 10.93 -31.17 -1.88
N ALA A 191 11.01 -31.41 -0.57
CA ALA A 191 9.99 -32.15 0.15
C ALA A 191 8.67 -31.37 0.29
N VAL A 192 8.71 -30.03 0.41
CA VAL A 192 7.52 -29.19 0.67
C VAL A 192 7.00 -28.45 -0.57
N CYS A 193 7.87 -28.10 -1.52
CA CYS A 193 7.51 -27.40 -2.76
C CYS A 193 7.37 -28.39 -3.92
N ARG A 194 6.26 -29.13 -3.93
CA ARG A 194 5.99 -30.20 -4.91
C ARG A 194 5.13 -29.77 -6.10
N TYR A 195 4.60 -28.54 -6.07
CA TYR A 195 3.60 -28.09 -7.02
C TYR A 195 4.13 -26.94 -7.86
N GLY A 196 4.10 -27.14 -9.18
CA GLY A 196 4.54 -26.16 -10.18
C GLY A 196 6.02 -25.78 -10.09
N GLY A 197 6.45 -24.96 -11.04
CA GLY A 197 7.68 -24.20 -10.91
C GLY A 197 8.99 -24.92 -11.18
N ASP A 198 10.05 -24.13 -11.15
CA ASP A 198 11.44 -24.58 -11.20
C ASP A 198 11.99 -24.65 -9.76
N VAL A 199 11.89 -25.83 -9.13
CA VAL A 199 12.37 -26.04 -7.75
C VAL A 199 13.89 -25.92 -7.68
N ASP A 200 14.61 -26.12 -8.78
CA ASP A 200 16.06 -25.96 -8.81
C ASP A 200 16.43 -24.48 -8.63
N ALA A 201 15.67 -23.56 -9.25
CA ALA A 201 15.81 -22.12 -9.01
C ALA A 201 15.57 -21.72 -7.54
N LEU A 202 14.60 -22.36 -6.88
CA LEU A 202 14.36 -22.17 -5.45
C LEU A 202 15.51 -22.66 -4.58
N CYS A 203 16.08 -23.83 -4.91
CA CYS A 203 17.27 -24.34 -4.23
C CYS A 203 18.48 -23.40 -4.43
N GLU A 204 18.72 -22.94 -5.67
CA GLU A 204 19.82 -22.01 -5.98
C GLU A 204 19.66 -20.69 -5.20
N PHE A 205 18.47 -20.10 -5.22
CA PHE A 205 18.18 -18.88 -4.46
C PHE A 205 18.36 -19.10 -2.95
N SER A 206 17.90 -20.22 -2.42
CA SER A 206 18.04 -20.59 -1.01
C SER A 206 19.50 -20.69 -0.58
N VAL A 207 20.35 -21.35 -1.38
CA VAL A 207 21.79 -21.43 -1.12
C VAL A 207 22.45 -20.05 -1.14
N ALA A 208 22.08 -19.20 -2.10
CA ALA A 208 22.57 -17.83 -2.19
C ALA A 208 22.14 -16.99 -0.97
N LEU A 209 20.87 -17.09 -0.56
CA LEU A 209 20.31 -16.40 0.59
C LEU A 209 21.01 -16.82 1.90
N ALA A 210 21.19 -18.12 2.11
CA ALA A 210 21.89 -18.67 3.29
C ALA A 210 23.36 -18.22 3.36
N SER A 211 24.01 -18.05 2.20
CA SER A 211 25.41 -17.66 2.10
C SER A 211 25.63 -16.14 2.12
N ASN A 212 24.58 -15.33 1.92
CA ASN A 212 24.69 -13.87 1.81
C ASN A 212 23.64 -13.14 2.65
N SER A 213 24.00 -12.80 3.89
CA SER A 213 23.16 -11.98 4.78
C SER A 213 22.79 -10.60 4.22
N GLY A 214 23.52 -10.09 3.21
CA GLY A 214 23.19 -8.87 2.51
C GLY A 214 21.88 -8.95 1.73
N MET A 215 21.56 -10.13 1.17
CA MET A 215 20.30 -10.36 0.47
C MET A 215 19.11 -10.22 1.42
N LEU A 216 19.19 -10.79 2.62
CA LEU A 216 18.14 -10.65 3.63
C LEU A 216 17.96 -9.21 4.10
N ARG A 217 19.06 -8.45 4.27
CA ARG A 217 18.99 -7.01 4.59
C ARG A 217 18.40 -6.16 3.46
N GLY A 218 18.55 -6.62 2.21
CA GLY A 218 17.99 -5.97 1.02
C GLY A 218 16.53 -6.29 0.76
N MET A 219 15.95 -7.25 1.49
CA MET A 219 14.54 -7.63 1.35
C MET A 219 13.61 -6.45 1.62
N ARG A 220 12.48 -6.40 0.91
CA ARG A 220 11.36 -5.50 1.17
C ARG A 220 10.11 -6.32 1.45
N GLU A 221 9.32 -5.89 2.42
CA GLU A 221 8.03 -6.52 2.72
C GLU A 221 6.92 -5.57 2.27
N PHE A 222 5.89 -6.14 1.63
CA PHE A 222 4.71 -5.41 1.19
C PHE A 222 3.46 -6.15 1.60
N ILE A 223 2.39 -5.39 1.87
CA ILE A 223 1.03 -5.91 1.89
C ILE A 223 0.32 -5.36 0.65
N VAL A 224 -0.28 -6.26 -0.13
CA VAL A 224 -1.00 -5.89 -1.34
C VAL A 224 -2.44 -6.35 -1.21
N ALA A 225 -3.38 -5.44 -1.45
CA ALA A 225 -4.81 -5.73 -1.42
C ALA A 225 -5.46 -5.26 -2.72
N ASP A 226 -6.19 -6.15 -3.39
CA ASP A 226 -7.00 -5.82 -4.56
C ASP A 226 -8.46 -5.68 -4.14
N TYR A 227 -8.93 -4.44 -4.04
CA TYR A 227 -10.32 -4.13 -3.72
C TYR A 227 -11.21 -3.97 -4.96
N ARG A 228 -10.71 -4.21 -6.18
CA ARG A 228 -11.51 -4.02 -7.40
C ARG A 228 -12.75 -4.92 -7.36
N GLY A 229 -13.89 -4.29 -7.62
CA GLY A 229 -15.21 -4.95 -7.54
C GLY A 229 -15.87 -4.88 -6.15
N SER A 230 -15.13 -4.47 -5.10
CA SER A 230 -15.70 -4.24 -3.77
C SER A 230 -16.47 -2.92 -3.72
N ASN A 231 -17.45 -2.86 -2.82
CA ASN A 231 -18.12 -1.63 -2.42
C ASN A 231 -17.64 -1.23 -1.02
N PHE A 232 -17.33 0.05 -0.85
CA PHE A 232 -16.98 0.60 0.46
C PHE A 232 -18.26 0.95 1.22
N ASP A 233 -18.29 0.61 2.50
CA ASP A 233 -19.45 0.86 3.36
C ASP A 233 -19.51 2.35 3.72
N THR A 234 -20.72 2.91 3.74
CA THR A 234 -20.99 4.28 4.15
C THR A 234 -22.02 4.37 5.28
N SER A 235 -22.34 3.25 5.92
CA SER A 235 -23.38 3.12 6.95
C SER A 235 -23.18 4.07 8.14
N LEU A 236 -21.93 4.42 8.45
CA LEU A 236 -21.58 5.36 9.53
C LEU A 236 -21.51 6.83 9.09
N GLY A 237 -21.95 7.14 7.86
CA GLY A 237 -21.91 8.50 7.31
C GLY A 237 -20.54 8.92 6.75
N PHE A 238 -19.60 7.99 6.64
CA PHE A 238 -18.30 8.14 6.01
C PHE A 238 -17.87 6.81 5.35
N SER A 239 -16.99 6.88 4.36
CA SER A 239 -16.50 5.71 3.61
C SER A 239 -15.58 4.82 4.45
N ILE A 240 -15.81 3.51 4.39
CA ILE A 240 -15.05 2.46 5.07
C ILE A 240 -14.68 1.41 4.02
N PRO A 241 -13.38 1.27 3.68
CA PRO A 241 -12.92 0.19 2.82
C PRO A 241 -13.31 -1.17 3.40
N GLN A 242 -13.95 -2.00 2.57
CA GLN A 242 -14.43 -3.33 2.94
C GLN A 242 -14.05 -4.32 1.83
N ALA A 243 -13.56 -5.48 2.22
CA ALA A 243 -13.31 -6.61 1.33
C ALA A 243 -14.65 -7.34 1.04
N SER A 244 -15.57 -6.65 0.35
CA SER A 244 -16.95 -7.14 0.14
C SER A 244 -17.13 -7.96 -1.14
N ALA A 245 -16.16 -7.93 -2.06
CA ALA A 245 -16.21 -8.73 -3.28
C ALA A 245 -15.52 -10.10 -3.10
N PRO A 246 -16.04 -11.18 -3.72
CA PRO A 246 -15.34 -12.45 -3.83
C PRO A 246 -14.00 -12.35 -4.60
N SER A 247 -13.85 -11.31 -5.42
CA SER A 247 -12.62 -10.97 -6.12
C SER A 247 -11.65 -10.14 -5.27
N CYS A 248 -11.92 -9.94 -3.98
CA CYS A 248 -10.99 -9.25 -3.11
C CYS A 248 -9.85 -10.19 -2.72
N TRP A 249 -8.62 -9.79 -3.02
CA TRP A 249 -7.42 -10.56 -2.66
C TRP A 249 -6.53 -9.74 -1.74
N VAL A 250 -5.96 -10.38 -0.72
CA VAL A 250 -4.91 -9.79 0.11
C VAL A 250 -3.75 -10.77 0.17
N LYS A 251 -2.54 -10.25 -0.03
CA LYS A 251 -1.30 -11.04 0.09
C LYS A 251 -0.22 -10.26 0.81
N THR A 252 0.69 -11.00 1.43
CA THR A 252 1.99 -10.48 1.85
C THR A 252 3.01 -10.82 0.78
N ALA A 253 3.87 -9.88 0.40
CA ALA A 253 4.96 -10.12 -0.55
C ALA A 253 6.30 -9.76 0.10
N ARG A 254 7.23 -10.72 0.14
CA ARG A 254 8.64 -10.47 0.46
C ARG A 254 9.45 -10.48 -0.82
N VAL A 255 9.95 -9.31 -1.19
CA VAL A 255 10.65 -9.08 -2.44
C VAL A 255 12.15 -8.97 -2.16
N PHE A 256 12.94 -9.64 -2.99
CA PHE A 256 14.39 -9.53 -3.05
C PHE A 256 14.76 -8.86 -4.38
N PRO A 257 14.74 -7.51 -4.47
CA PRO A 257 14.74 -6.83 -5.76
C PRO A 257 15.98 -7.15 -6.59
N THR A 258 17.16 -7.10 -5.98
CA THR A 258 18.46 -7.37 -6.62
C THR A 258 18.63 -8.81 -7.09
N CYS A 259 17.72 -9.69 -6.70
CA CYS A 259 17.74 -11.09 -7.07
C CYS A 259 16.50 -11.49 -7.85
N GLY A 260 15.56 -10.59 -8.14
CA GLY A 260 14.39 -10.96 -8.95
C GLY A 260 13.45 -11.98 -8.31
N VAL A 261 13.43 -12.12 -6.99
CA VAL A 261 12.58 -13.13 -6.31
C VAL A 261 11.49 -12.46 -5.48
N VAL A 262 10.26 -12.97 -5.60
CA VAL A 262 9.11 -12.52 -4.83
C VAL A 262 8.45 -13.71 -4.14
N LEU A 263 8.43 -13.70 -2.82
CA LEU A 263 7.72 -14.69 -1.99
C LEU A 263 6.34 -14.12 -1.63
N ASN A 264 5.29 -14.69 -2.18
CA ASN A 264 3.92 -14.29 -1.87
C ASN A 264 3.32 -15.25 -0.85
N GLY A 265 2.90 -14.74 0.31
CA GLY A 265 2.01 -15.43 1.24
C GLY A 265 0.56 -15.11 0.89
N MET A 266 -0.19 -16.14 0.51
CA MET A 266 -1.55 -16.05 0.00
C MET A 266 -2.51 -16.72 0.99
N LYS A 267 -3.68 -16.11 1.23
CA LYS A 267 -4.75 -16.71 2.01
C LYS A 267 -6.01 -16.80 1.17
N VAL A 268 -6.63 -17.97 1.15
CA VAL A 268 -7.91 -18.21 0.49
C VAL A 268 -8.90 -18.82 1.47
N PRO A 269 -10.22 -18.57 1.32
CA PRO A 269 -11.24 -19.22 2.13
C PRO A 269 -11.11 -20.75 2.08
N ASN A 270 -11.29 -21.41 3.23
CA ASN A 270 -11.33 -22.86 3.29
C ASN A 270 -12.74 -23.36 2.94
N SER A 271 -12.87 -24.22 1.93
CA SER A 271 -14.17 -24.82 1.60
C SER A 271 -14.70 -25.76 2.68
N GLU A 272 -13.83 -26.29 3.54
CA GLU A 272 -14.18 -27.23 4.61
C GLU A 272 -14.45 -26.52 5.96
N ASP A 273 -14.01 -25.28 6.11
CA ASP A 273 -14.20 -24.47 7.30
C ASP A 273 -14.68 -23.06 6.88
N PRO A 274 -15.99 -22.75 7.02
CA PRO A 274 -16.57 -21.48 6.56
C PRO A 274 -15.91 -20.23 7.16
N ASP A 275 -15.32 -20.35 8.34
CA ASP A 275 -14.61 -19.25 9.02
C ASP A 275 -13.07 -19.40 8.88
N GLY A 276 -12.61 -20.50 8.28
CA GLY A 276 -11.22 -20.86 8.12
C GLY A 276 -10.60 -20.35 6.83
N TYR A 277 -9.29 -20.20 6.85
CA TYR A 277 -8.48 -19.84 5.68
C TYR A 277 -7.37 -20.85 5.50
N ILE A 278 -7.02 -21.12 4.24
CA ILE A 278 -5.84 -21.90 3.88
C ILE A 278 -4.77 -20.95 3.37
N GLY A 279 -3.62 -20.99 4.04
CA GLY A 279 -2.42 -20.27 3.68
C GLY A 279 -1.54 -21.09 2.74
N TYR A 280 -1.03 -20.46 1.68
CA TYR A 280 -0.02 -21.06 0.80
C TYR A 280 0.97 -20.01 0.29
N SER A 281 2.12 -20.50 -0.18
CA SER A 281 3.17 -19.67 -0.76
C SER A 281 3.22 -19.82 -2.28
N ALA A 282 3.36 -18.69 -2.97
CA ALA A 282 3.70 -18.62 -4.39
C ALA A 282 5.01 -17.83 -4.56
N ILE A 283 6.05 -18.51 -5.04
CA ILE A 283 7.41 -17.99 -5.16
C ILE A 283 7.68 -17.69 -6.62
N ASP A 284 7.70 -16.41 -6.98
CA ASP A 284 7.99 -15.96 -8.33
C ASP A 284 9.49 -15.71 -8.51
N PHE A 285 10.02 -16.26 -9.61
CA PHE A 285 11.34 -15.94 -10.15
C PHE A 285 11.14 -15.05 -11.38
N CYS A 286 11.38 -13.76 -11.21
CA CYS A 286 11.02 -12.76 -12.20
C CYS A 286 11.95 -12.82 -13.41
N ASN A 287 11.35 -12.94 -14.59
CA ASN A 287 12.02 -12.98 -15.89
C ASN A 287 11.72 -11.76 -16.76
N SER A 288 10.82 -10.89 -16.30
CA SER A 288 10.31 -9.70 -16.98
C SER A 288 9.41 -8.92 -16.03
N GLY A 289 9.07 -7.70 -16.44
CA GLY A 289 8.15 -6.81 -15.70
C GLY A 289 8.84 -5.99 -14.61
N THR A 290 8.02 -5.20 -13.94
CA THR A 290 8.41 -4.25 -12.90
C THR A 290 8.09 -4.76 -11.50
N LEU A 291 8.47 -4.00 -10.45
CA LEU A 291 8.07 -4.33 -9.08
C LEU A 291 6.55 -4.29 -8.94
N ILE A 292 5.90 -3.27 -9.52
CA ILE A 292 4.44 -3.15 -9.48
C ILE A 292 3.77 -4.32 -10.20
N ASP A 293 4.27 -4.75 -11.36
CA ASP A 293 3.71 -5.91 -12.07
C ASP A 293 3.76 -7.19 -11.22
N ALA A 294 4.86 -7.40 -10.50
CA ALA A 294 5.02 -8.53 -9.60
C ALA A 294 4.08 -8.42 -8.38
N LEU A 295 3.92 -7.22 -7.82
CA LEU A 295 3.02 -6.98 -6.70
C LEU A 295 1.54 -7.11 -7.11
N PHE A 296 1.16 -6.73 -8.32
CA PHE A 296 -0.21 -6.89 -8.85
C PHE A 296 -0.56 -8.33 -9.24
N ARG A 297 0.42 -9.22 -9.32
CA ARG A 297 0.19 -10.64 -9.66
C ARG A 297 -0.37 -11.39 -8.46
N PHE A 298 -1.64 -11.77 -8.52
CA PHE A 298 -2.24 -12.71 -7.57
C PHE A 298 -2.26 -14.10 -8.19
N HIS A 299 -1.95 -15.10 -7.38
CA HIS A 299 -1.93 -16.49 -7.81
C HIS A 299 -3.16 -17.19 -7.26
N PRO A 300 -3.92 -17.98 -8.04
CA PRO A 300 -4.89 -18.90 -7.49
C PRO A 300 -4.18 -20.07 -6.78
N ARG A 301 -4.86 -20.68 -5.80
CA ARG A 301 -4.33 -21.89 -5.15
C ARG A 301 -4.20 -23.00 -6.20
N PRO A 302 -3.04 -23.65 -6.33
CA PRO A 302 -2.89 -24.80 -7.23
C PRO A 302 -3.83 -25.94 -6.83
N GLU A 303 -4.36 -26.66 -7.82
CA GLU A 303 -5.12 -27.87 -7.56
C GLU A 303 -4.22 -28.93 -6.88
N GLY A 304 -4.69 -29.48 -5.76
CA GLY A 304 -4.03 -30.57 -5.06
C GLY A 304 -2.97 -30.18 -4.04
N LEU A 305 -2.68 -28.88 -3.84
CA LEU A 305 -1.96 -28.37 -2.66
C LEU A 305 -2.88 -28.40 -1.45
#